data_AF-X1JLD7-F1
#
_entry.id   AF-X1JLD7-F1
#
_cell.length_a   1.000
_cell.length_b   1.000
_cell.length_c   1.000
_cell.angle_alpha   90.00
_cell.angle_beta   90.00
_cell.angle_gamma   90.00
#
_symmetry.space_group_name_H-M   'P 1'
#
loop_
_entity.id
_entity.type
_entity.pdbx_description
1 polymer ?
#
loop_
_entity_poly.entity_id
_entity_poly.type
_entity_poly.pdbx_seq_one_letter_code
_entity_poly.pdbx_strand_id
1 'polypeptide(L)'
;MTKPPEVKGVTPKEVYQAIKSENLWEVDLDAEPKYVPWMFITNIIGRVLARMTGQGPFGPVTVKCTADGSLAVVQRGGAFDDYQKIEHNFTEKDEEHEFIFSQQVTRIDIFTYDGKVNYQLTRDAVKPYGAKIELFEDSFYSLDFFTLKVKATAVTFTEATPTRSKVMGWFREGG
;
A
#
# COMPACT_ATOMS: atom_id res chain seq x y z
N MET A 1 18.97 13.92 -68.56
CA MET A 1 19.16 13.62 -67.14
C MET A 1 19.34 12.11 -67.02
N THR A 2 20.53 11.65 -66.65
CA THR A 2 20.83 10.23 -66.47
C THR A 2 20.37 9.79 -65.07
N LYS A 3 19.61 8.70 -64.99
CA LYS A 3 19.16 8.08 -63.74
C LYS A 3 20.40 7.76 -62.89
N PRO A 4 20.42 8.02 -61.56
CA PRO A 4 21.55 7.62 -60.72
C PRO A 4 21.72 6.10 -60.79
N PRO A 5 22.95 5.57 -60.78
CA PRO A 5 23.18 4.14 -60.81
C PRO A 5 22.50 3.49 -59.59
N GLU A 6 21.62 2.51 -59.82
CA GLU A 6 21.08 1.67 -58.75
C GLU A 6 22.23 0.93 -58.09
N VAL A 7 22.46 1.21 -56.80
CA VAL A 7 23.50 0.58 -56.01
C VAL A 7 23.13 -0.89 -55.79
N LYS A 8 23.52 -1.76 -56.72
CA LYS A 8 23.35 -3.21 -56.58
C LYS A 8 24.30 -3.74 -55.51
N GLY A 9 23.73 -4.39 -54.50
CA GLY A 9 24.44 -5.37 -53.67
C GLY A 9 25.00 -4.89 -52.33
N VAL A 10 24.50 -3.81 -51.73
CA VAL A 10 24.86 -3.52 -50.34
C VAL A 10 23.98 -4.36 -49.42
N THR A 11 24.52 -5.47 -48.90
CA THR A 11 23.86 -6.22 -47.82
C THR A 11 23.88 -5.33 -46.57
N PRO A 12 22.73 -4.94 -46.01
CA PRO A 12 22.72 -4.16 -44.77
C PRO A 12 23.40 -4.95 -43.67
N LYS A 13 24.39 -4.34 -43.01
CA LYS A 13 25.04 -4.95 -41.85
C LYS A 13 24.12 -4.80 -40.65
N GLU A 14 23.36 -5.84 -40.35
CA GLU A 14 22.55 -5.89 -39.14
C GLU A 14 23.45 -6.16 -37.93
N VAL A 15 23.44 -5.24 -36.98
CA VAL A 15 24.17 -5.36 -35.71
C VAL A 15 23.15 -5.32 -34.59
N TYR A 16 23.04 -6.42 -33.85
CA TYR A 16 22.20 -6.51 -32.65
C TYR A 16 23.03 -6.06 -31.44
N GLN A 17 22.58 -5.00 -30.75
CA GLN A 17 23.17 -4.53 -29.50
C GLN A 17 22.23 -4.81 -28.34
N ALA A 18 22.76 -5.43 -27.30
CA ALA A 18 22.08 -5.67 -26.02
C ALA A 18 22.70 -4.79 -24.93
N ILE A 19 21.87 -4.32 -23.99
CA ILE A 19 22.33 -3.58 -22.82
C ILE A 19 22.66 -4.60 -21.72
N LYS A 20 23.92 -4.62 -21.26
CA LYS A 20 24.29 -5.38 -20.06
C LYS A 20 23.85 -4.58 -18.84
N SER A 21 22.86 -5.09 -18.10
CA SER A 21 22.23 -4.37 -16.99
C SER A 21 23.03 -4.44 -15.68
N GLU A 22 24.35 -4.28 -15.74
CA GLU A 22 25.20 -4.40 -14.54
C GLU A 22 25.35 -3.08 -13.79
N ASN A 23 25.19 -1.93 -14.46
CA ASN A 23 25.32 -0.61 -13.83
C ASN A 23 24.00 0.18 -13.87
N LEU A 24 23.47 0.46 -12.67
CA LEU A 24 22.18 1.09 -12.40
C LEU A 24 22.19 2.63 -12.49
N TRP A 25 23.32 3.25 -12.83
CA TRP A 25 23.48 4.70 -12.97
C TRP A 25 23.92 5.05 -14.39
N GLU A 26 23.35 6.10 -14.96
CA GLU A 26 23.41 6.51 -16.38
C GLU A 26 24.81 6.88 -16.92
N VAL A 27 25.88 6.62 -16.17
CA VAL A 27 27.24 7.00 -16.55
C VAL A 27 27.97 5.89 -17.33
N ASP A 28 27.60 4.62 -17.14
CA ASP A 28 28.36 3.46 -17.66
C ASP A 28 27.46 2.40 -18.34
N LEU A 29 26.75 2.79 -19.41
CA LEU A 29 26.09 1.82 -20.29
C LEU A 29 27.13 1.14 -21.19
N ASP A 30 27.64 -0.01 -20.75
CA ASP A 30 28.53 -0.86 -21.56
C ASP A 30 27.72 -1.59 -22.66
N ALA A 31 27.74 -1.03 -23.87
CA ALA A 31 27.14 -1.65 -25.06
C ALA A 31 28.13 -2.62 -25.73
N GLU A 32 27.64 -3.81 -26.10
CA GLU A 32 28.39 -4.75 -26.94
C GLU A 32 27.70 -4.95 -28.29
N PRO A 33 28.40 -4.78 -29.42
CA PRO A 33 29.82 -4.41 -29.56
C PRO A 33 30.14 -2.93 -29.29
N LYS A 34 31.30 -2.67 -28.66
CA LYS A 34 31.77 -1.33 -28.20
C LYS A 34 32.11 -0.33 -29.33
N TYR A 35 32.38 -0.82 -30.54
CA TYR A 35 32.88 0.01 -31.66
C TYR A 35 31.77 0.68 -32.49
N VAL A 36 30.49 0.49 -32.13
CA VAL A 36 29.40 1.19 -32.82
C VAL A 36 29.44 2.66 -32.35
N PRO A 37 29.60 3.63 -33.26
CA PRO A 37 29.70 5.03 -32.91
C PRO A 37 28.55 5.47 -32.01
N TRP A 38 28.88 6.24 -30.97
CA TRP A 38 27.95 6.77 -30.01
C TRP A 38 26.83 7.47 -30.76
N MET A 39 25.61 7.00 -30.52
CA MET A 39 24.40 7.40 -31.21
C MET A 39 24.30 8.92 -31.25
N PHE A 40 24.30 9.54 -32.44
CA PHE A 40 23.45 10.67 -32.83
C PHE A 40 23.71 11.07 -34.28
N ILE A 41 22.73 10.85 -35.17
CA ILE A 41 22.34 11.80 -36.23
C ILE A 41 20.81 11.81 -36.31
N THR A 42 20.26 13.01 -36.33
CA THR A 42 18.87 13.44 -36.23
C THR A 42 17.89 12.86 -37.29
N ASN A 43 16.59 12.98 -36.96
CA ASN A 43 15.35 12.65 -37.71
C ASN A 43 14.83 11.20 -37.70
N ILE A 44 15.34 10.35 -36.81
CA ILE A 44 15.09 8.90 -36.80
C ILE A 44 14.75 8.44 -35.37
N ILE A 45 13.71 7.61 -35.26
CA ILE A 45 13.17 6.88 -34.10
C ILE A 45 14.07 6.94 -32.85
N GLY A 46 13.63 7.69 -31.84
CA GLY A 46 14.24 7.69 -30.51
C GLY A 46 13.79 6.47 -29.71
N ARG A 47 14.73 5.70 -29.16
CA ARG A 47 14.41 4.68 -28.17
C ARG A 47 14.16 5.37 -26.81
N VAL A 48 12.91 5.36 -26.37
CA VAL A 48 12.53 5.82 -25.02
C VAL A 48 12.68 4.64 -24.07
N LEU A 49 13.62 4.76 -23.12
CA LEU A 49 13.70 3.83 -21.99
C LEU A 49 12.82 4.36 -20.86
N ALA A 50 11.61 3.83 -20.74
CA ALA A 50 10.75 4.12 -19.59
C ALA A 50 11.23 3.29 -18.39
N ARG A 51 11.58 3.95 -17.28
CA ARG A 51 11.85 3.30 -15.98
C ARG A 51 10.76 3.68 -14.99
N MET A 52 10.37 2.73 -14.16
CA MET A 52 9.50 2.99 -13.01
C MET A 52 10.38 3.18 -11.76
N THR A 53 10.23 4.32 -11.10
CA THR A 53 10.87 4.63 -9.83
C THR A 53 9.82 4.71 -8.73
N GLY A 54 10.12 4.12 -7.58
CA GLY A 54 9.32 4.22 -6.36
C GLY A 54 10.02 5.07 -5.31
N GLN A 55 9.28 5.53 -4.29
CA GLN A 55 9.87 6.21 -3.13
C GLN A 55 10.37 5.17 -2.12
N GLY A 56 11.69 5.11 -1.91
CA GLY A 56 12.32 4.33 -0.86
C GLY A 56 12.59 5.14 0.42
N PRO A 57 13.06 4.48 1.49
CA PRO A 57 13.31 5.11 2.80
C PRO A 57 14.40 6.19 2.79
N PHE A 58 15.30 6.18 1.80
CA PHE A 58 16.39 7.15 1.66
C PHE A 58 16.35 7.92 0.34
N GLY A 59 15.23 7.86 -0.39
CA GLY A 59 15.09 8.52 -1.70
C GLY A 59 14.49 7.60 -2.77
N PRO A 60 14.45 8.05 -4.04
CA PRO A 60 13.88 7.29 -5.14
C PRO A 60 14.69 6.01 -5.43
N VAL A 61 14.00 4.88 -5.59
CA VAL A 61 14.58 3.57 -5.86
C VAL A 61 13.96 2.99 -7.13
N THR A 62 14.76 2.38 -8.00
CA THR A 62 14.27 1.73 -9.22
C THR A 62 13.51 0.45 -8.89
N VAL A 63 12.32 0.29 -9.47
CA VAL A 63 11.51 -0.91 -9.31
C VAL A 63 12.15 -2.05 -10.13
N LYS A 64 12.45 -3.17 -9.48
CA LYS A 64 12.99 -4.36 -10.14
C LYS A 64 11.84 -5.21 -10.70
N CYS A 65 12.09 -5.95 -11.77
CA CYS A 65 11.19 -7.00 -12.25
C CYS A 65 11.82 -8.38 -12.04
N THR A 66 10.99 -9.40 -11.86
CA THR A 66 11.38 -10.81 -11.88
C THR A 66 11.65 -11.27 -13.32
N ALA A 67 12.24 -12.47 -13.49
CA ALA A 67 12.64 -12.99 -14.81
C ALA A 67 11.47 -13.17 -15.80
N ASP A 68 10.24 -13.29 -15.29
CA ASP A 68 8.98 -13.38 -16.02
C ASP A 68 8.35 -12.00 -16.33
N GLY A 69 8.98 -10.90 -15.92
CA GLY A 69 8.50 -9.53 -16.18
C GLY A 69 7.50 -8.99 -15.16
N SER A 70 7.15 -9.77 -14.14
CA SER A 70 6.37 -9.30 -12.99
C SER A 70 7.19 -8.33 -12.14
N LEU A 71 6.55 -7.39 -11.44
CA LEU A 71 7.26 -6.49 -10.53
C LEU A 71 7.81 -7.30 -9.34
N ALA A 72 9.11 -7.21 -9.10
CA ALA A 72 9.79 -7.80 -7.95
C ALA A 72 9.52 -6.94 -6.71
N VAL A 73 8.28 -7.01 -6.23
CA VAL A 73 7.90 -6.44 -4.94
C VAL A 73 8.38 -7.38 -3.85
N VAL A 74 9.26 -6.89 -2.97
CA VAL A 74 9.49 -7.57 -1.69
C VAL A 74 8.19 -7.38 -0.91
N GLN A 75 7.51 -8.47 -0.55
CA GLN A 75 6.50 -8.46 0.51
C GLN A 75 7.23 -8.10 1.82
N ARG A 76 7.57 -6.82 2.03
CA ARG A 76 7.63 -6.32 3.40
C ARG A 76 6.21 -6.46 3.92
N GLY A 77 6.07 -7.08 5.09
CA GLY A 77 4.79 -7.33 5.73
C GLY A 77 3.88 -6.11 5.66
N GLY A 78 2.57 -6.39 5.56
CA GLY A 78 1.52 -5.40 5.38
C GLY A 78 1.63 -4.23 6.36
N ALA A 79 0.86 -3.18 6.12
CA ALA A 79 0.96 -1.87 6.76
C ALA A 79 0.96 -1.82 8.31
N PHE A 80 0.85 -2.95 9.03
CA PHE A 80 0.82 -3.11 10.48
C PHE A 80 1.70 -4.31 10.88
N ASP A 81 2.40 -4.20 12.01
CA ASP A 81 3.31 -5.24 12.49
C ASP A 81 2.60 -6.26 13.40
N ASP A 82 1.60 -5.81 14.17
CA ASP A 82 0.79 -6.67 15.05
C ASP A 82 -0.58 -6.01 15.34
N TYR A 83 -1.44 -6.71 16.09
CA TYR A 83 -2.79 -6.30 16.42
C TYR A 83 -3.21 -6.69 17.83
N GLN A 84 -4.15 -5.94 18.39
CA GLN A 84 -4.81 -6.27 19.66
C GLN A 84 -6.30 -6.47 19.43
N LYS A 85 -6.84 -7.57 19.96
CA LYS A 85 -8.27 -7.90 19.93
C LYS A 85 -8.89 -7.72 21.31
N ILE A 86 -10.00 -7.00 21.40
CA ILE A 86 -10.78 -6.85 22.64
C ILE A 86 -12.25 -7.12 22.31
N GLU A 87 -12.91 -7.91 23.15
CA GLU A 87 -14.31 -8.31 23.01
C GLU A 87 -15.07 -7.92 24.27
N HIS A 88 -16.33 -7.48 24.10
CA HIS A 88 -17.21 -7.15 25.21
C HIS A 88 -18.63 -7.63 24.92
N ASN A 89 -19.26 -8.21 25.95
CA ASN A 89 -20.66 -8.60 25.93
C ASN A 89 -21.40 -7.64 26.86
N PHE A 90 -22.33 -6.87 26.31
CA PHE A 90 -23.15 -5.97 27.11
C PHE A 90 -24.22 -6.76 27.86
N THR A 91 -24.50 -6.31 29.08
CA THR A 91 -25.41 -6.95 30.05
C THR A 91 -26.68 -6.14 30.29
N GLU A 92 -26.70 -4.87 29.87
CA GLU A 92 -27.88 -4.02 29.95
C GLU A 92 -27.94 -3.02 28.79
N LYS A 93 -29.12 -2.41 28.62
CA LYS A 93 -29.31 -1.31 27.67
C LYS A 93 -28.64 -0.05 28.22
N ASP A 94 -28.04 0.75 27.33
CA ASP A 94 -27.35 2.00 27.65
C ASP A 94 -26.05 1.81 28.47
N GLU A 95 -25.60 0.57 28.65
CA GLU A 95 -24.29 0.25 29.22
C GLU A 95 -23.18 0.87 28.36
N GLU A 96 -22.24 1.55 29.01
CA GLU A 96 -21.06 2.12 28.38
C GLU A 96 -19.83 1.28 28.70
N HIS A 97 -19.02 1.00 27.67
CA HIS A 97 -17.76 0.28 27.79
C HIS A 97 -16.65 1.01 27.05
N GLU A 98 -15.46 1.13 27.66
CA GLU A 98 -14.26 1.63 27.00
C GLU A 98 -13.34 0.46 26.64
N PHE A 99 -13.15 0.22 25.34
CA PHE A 99 -12.11 -0.66 24.82
C PHE A 99 -10.78 0.08 24.90
N ILE A 100 -9.87 -0.33 25.78
CA ILE A 100 -8.58 0.31 26.00
C ILE A 100 -7.47 -0.59 25.44
N PHE A 101 -6.73 -0.09 24.46
CA PHE A 101 -5.57 -0.76 23.88
C PHE A 101 -4.33 -0.55 24.76
N SER A 102 -3.39 -1.50 24.72
CA SER A 102 -2.12 -1.42 25.45
C SER A 102 -1.18 -0.36 24.87
N GLN A 103 -1.39 0.01 23.62
CA GLN A 103 -0.64 1.05 22.92
C GLN A 103 -1.46 1.69 21.80
N GLN A 104 -0.96 2.80 21.26
CA GLN A 104 -1.69 3.57 20.26
C GLN A 104 -1.78 2.77 18.96
N VAL A 105 -3.00 2.58 18.48
CA VAL A 105 -3.29 1.89 17.23
C VAL A 105 -3.51 2.90 16.11
N THR A 106 -3.23 2.50 14.88
CA THR A 106 -3.29 3.37 13.69
C THR A 106 -4.48 3.02 12.78
N ARG A 107 -5.07 1.85 12.97
CA ARG A 107 -6.32 1.42 12.34
C ARG A 107 -7.16 0.65 13.34
N ILE A 108 -8.47 0.81 13.24
CA ILE A 108 -9.44 0.08 14.03
C ILE A 108 -10.48 -0.59 13.15
N ASP A 109 -10.82 -1.82 13.52
CA ASP A 109 -11.86 -2.64 12.92
C ASP A 109 -12.88 -2.98 14.00
N ILE A 110 -14.13 -2.59 13.78
CA ILE A 110 -15.22 -2.74 14.73
C ILE A 110 -16.23 -3.73 14.15
N PHE A 111 -16.61 -4.71 14.96
CA PHE A 111 -17.65 -5.69 14.65
C PHE A 111 -18.76 -5.59 15.70
N THR A 112 -19.99 -5.46 15.22
CA THR A 112 -21.19 -5.57 16.05
C THR A 112 -21.92 -6.83 15.59
N TYR A 113 -21.93 -7.86 16.44
CA TYR A 113 -22.52 -9.15 16.06
C TYR A 113 -24.02 -9.18 16.30
N ASP A 114 -24.48 -8.57 17.39
CA ASP A 114 -25.88 -8.63 17.82
C ASP A 114 -26.32 -7.24 18.27
N GLY A 115 -27.57 -6.88 18.00
CA GLY A 115 -28.16 -5.62 18.44
C GLY A 115 -27.55 -4.38 17.79
N LYS A 116 -27.62 -3.24 18.48
CA LYS A 116 -27.12 -1.95 18.02
C LYS A 116 -26.19 -1.34 19.04
N VAL A 117 -25.08 -0.79 18.57
CA VAL A 117 -24.05 -0.18 19.41
C VAL A 117 -23.62 1.15 18.81
N ASN A 118 -23.52 2.16 19.67
CA ASN A 118 -22.94 3.45 19.32
C ASN A 118 -21.46 3.46 19.68
N TYR A 119 -20.59 3.69 18.70
CA TYR A 119 -19.16 3.83 18.90
C TYR A 119 -18.76 5.31 18.84
N GLN A 120 -17.88 5.71 19.74
CA GLN A 120 -17.26 7.04 19.75
C GLN A 120 -15.75 6.91 19.82
N LEU A 121 -15.09 7.68 18.96
CA LEU A 121 -13.64 7.69 18.81
C LEU A 121 -13.07 8.97 19.40
N THR A 122 -11.86 8.88 19.95
CA THR A 122 -11.12 10.02 20.48
C THR A 122 -9.68 9.97 19.98
N ARG A 123 -9.15 11.14 19.63
CA ARG A 123 -7.70 11.30 19.50
C ARG A 123 -7.18 11.60 20.91
N ASP A 124 -6.52 10.63 21.51
CA ASP A 124 -6.18 10.66 22.94
C ASP A 124 -5.42 11.92 23.30
N ALA A 125 -5.77 12.54 24.41
CA ALA A 125 -5.22 13.81 24.90
C ALA A 125 -5.31 15.02 23.94
N VAL A 126 -5.92 14.88 22.75
CA VAL A 126 -6.08 15.97 21.78
C VAL A 126 -7.53 16.44 21.67
N LYS A 127 -8.51 15.52 21.66
CA LYS A 127 -9.93 15.86 21.56
C LYS A 127 -10.79 14.95 22.43
N PRO A 128 -11.92 15.46 22.97
CA PRO A 128 -12.93 14.57 23.56
C PRO A 128 -13.48 13.60 22.52
N TYR A 129 -14.28 12.63 22.98
CA TYR A 129 -15.00 11.72 22.11
C TYR A 129 -15.80 12.46 21.03
N GLY A 130 -15.67 12.00 19.80
CA GLY A 130 -16.36 12.54 18.63
C GLY A 130 -17.85 12.18 18.60
N ALA A 131 -18.45 12.37 17.43
CA ALA A 131 -19.84 11.98 17.18
C ALA A 131 -20.05 10.47 17.34
N LYS A 132 -21.27 10.08 17.69
CA LYS A 132 -21.69 8.68 17.78
C LYS A 132 -21.83 8.11 16.37
N ILE A 133 -21.21 6.95 16.16
CA ILE A 133 -21.34 6.13 14.96
C ILE A 133 -22.18 4.93 15.36
N GLU A 134 -23.44 4.88 14.91
CA GLU A 134 -24.32 3.74 15.17
C GLU A 134 -23.99 2.60 14.20
N LEU A 135 -23.71 1.42 14.76
CA LEU A 135 -23.60 0.17 14.01
C LEU A 135 -24.72 -0.78 14.44
N PHE A 136 -25.25 -1.51 13.46
CA PHE A 136 -26.35 -2.46 13.63
C PHE A 136 -25.84 -3.90 13.69
N GLU A 137 -26.74 -4.85 13.85
CA GLU A 137 -26.44 -6.28 13.92
C GLU A 137 -25.72 -6.77 12.66
N ASP A 138 -24.81 -7.72 12.81
CA ASP A 138 -23.97 -8.25 11.73
C ASP A 138 -23.25 -7.19 10.88
N SER A 139 -22.85 -6.08 11.50
CA SER A 139 -22.17 -5.00 10.79
C SER A 139 -20.69 -4.89 11.14
N PHE A 140 -19.94 -4.35 10.18
CA PHE A 140 -18.51 -4.14 10.24
C PHE A 140 -18.18 -2.70 9.83
N TYR A 141 -17.28 -2.07 10.57
CA TYR A 141 -16.78 -0.74 10.25
C TYR A 141 -15.27 -0.67 10.47
N SER A 142 -14.54 -0.19 9.46
CA SER A 142 -13.09 -0.12 9.47
C SER A 142 -12.65 1.30 9.12
N LEU A 143 -11.69 1.82 9.88
CA LEU A 143 -11.09 3.11 9.59
C LEU A 143 -9.66 3.22 10.08
N ASP A 144 -8.88 4.01 9.36
CA ASP A 144 -7.54 4.41 9.78
C ASP A 144 -7.67 5.62 10.73
N PHE A 145 -7.32 5.43 12.01
CA PHE A 145 -7.48 6.44 13.05
C PHE A 145 -6.51 6.17 14.20
N PHE A 146 -5.82 7.23 14.66
CA PHE A 146 -4.87 7.13 15.77
C PHE A 146 -5.61 7.24 17.10
N THR A 147 -5.65 6.15 17.88
CA THR A 147 -6.33 6.12 19.18
C THR A 147 -5.78 5.04 20.11
N LEU A 148 -5.95 5.22 21.42
CA LEU A 148 -5.70 4.24 22.49
C LEU A 148 -7.00 3.65 22.99
N LYS A 149 -8.15 4.29 22.71
CA LYS A 149 -9.43 3.81 23.24
C LYS A 149 -10.63 4.15 22.38
N VAL A 150 -11.58 3.22 22.39
CA VAL A 150 -12.88 3.35 21.73
C VAL A 150 -13.96 3.20 22.78
N LYS A 151 -14.88 4.17 22.84
CA LYS A 151 -16.07 4.06 23.70
C LYS A 151 -17.19 3.44 22.90
N ALA A 152 -17.89 2.50 23.51
CA ALA A 152 -19.09 1.86 22.97
C ALA A 152 -20.24 1.96 23.95
N THR A 153 -21.45 2.19 23.43
CA THR A 153 -22.69 2.24 24.21
C THR A 153 -23.73 1.34 23.57
N ALA A 154 -24.26 0.37 24.34
CA ALA A 154 -25.32 -0.52 23.85
C ALA A 154 -26.64 0.26 23.68
N VAL A 155 -27.17 0.30 22.45
CA VAL A 155 -28.44 0.99 22.14
C VAL A 155 -29.62 0.05 22.33
N THR A 156 -29.44 -1.22 21.96
CA THR A 156 -30.40 -2.28 22.19
C THR A 156 -29.76 -3.37 23.03
N PHE A 157 -30.55 -4.01 23.87
CA PHE A 157 -30.14 -5.19 24.64
C PHE A 157 -31.36 -6.08 24.85
N THR A 158 -31.16 -7.39 24.74
CA THR A 158 -32.15 -8.42 25.09
C THR A 158 -31.44 -9.55 25.83
N GLU A 159 -31.95 -10.00 26.97
CA GLU A 159 -31.30 -11.07 27.77
C GLU A 159 -31.13 -12.38 27.00
N ALA A 160 -32.05 -12.70 26.08
CA ALA A 160 -31.97 -13.89 25.23
C ALA A 160 -30.81 -13.84 24.23
N THR A 161 -30.43 -12.64 23.78
CA THR A 161 -29.36 -12.40 22.81
C THR A 161 -28.59 -11.15 23.24
N PRO A 162 -27.58 -11.31 24.12
CA PRO A 162 -26.78 -10.18 24.57
C PRO A 162 -26.11 -9.48 23.40
N THR A 163 -26.06 -8.15 23.44
CA THR A 163 -25.38 -7.33 22.44
C THR A 163 -23.88 -7.58 22.54
N ARG A 164 -23.24 -8.02 21.45
CA ARG A 164 -21.81 -8.36 21.43
C ARG A 164 -21.04 -7.47 20.48
N SER A 165 -19.92 -6.95 20.98
CA SER A 165 -19.00 -6.10 20.23
C SER A 165 -17.58 -6.65 20.28
N LYS A 166 -16.88 -6.56 19.16
CA LYS A 166 -15.44 -6.81 19.07
C LYS A 166 -14.76 -5.63 18.39
N VAL A 167 -13.68 -5.16 19.00
CA VAL A 167 -12.81 -4.16 18.38
C VAL A 167 -11.42 -4.76 18.21
N MET A 168 -10.86 -4.60 17.01
CA MET A 168 -9.48 -4.92 16.71
C MET A 168 -8.72 -3.64 16.41
N GLY A 169 -7.58 -3.45 17.05
CA GLY A 169 -6.68 -2.33 16.81
C GLY A 169 -5.38 -2.82 16.19
N TRP A 170 -5.01 -2.27 15.04
CA TRP A 170 -3.78 -2.61 14.32
C TRP A 170 -2.71 -1.55 14.58
N PHE A 171 -1.47 -1.98 14.79
CA PHE A 171 -0.37 -1.07 15.12
C PHE A 171 0.94 -1.52 14.49
N ARG A 172 1.95 -0.65 14.58
CA ARG A 172 3.34 -0.96 14.22
C ARG A 172 4.19 -1.06 15.48
N GLU A 173 5.08 -2.03 15.53
CA GLU A 173 6.03 -2.19 16.62
C GLU A 173 7.20 -1.22 16.39
N GLY A 174 7.39 -0.25 17.28
CA GLY A 174 8.56 0.66 17.26
C GLY A 174 8.35 2.02 16.58
N GLY A 175 7.20 2.67 16.79
CA GLY A 175 7.00 4.09 16.50
C GLY A 175 7.53 5.01 17.59
#